data_AF-A0A923CT41-F1
#
_entry.id   AF-A0A923CT41-F1
#
_cell.length_a   1.000
_cell.length_b   1.000
_cell.length_c   1.000
_cell.angle_alpha   90.00
_cell.angle_beta   90.00
_cell.angle_gamma   90.00
#
_symmetry.space_group_name_H-M   'P 1'
#
loop_
_entity.id
_entity.type
_entity.pdbx_description
1 polymer ?
#
loop_
_entity_poly.entity_id
_entity_poly.type
_entity_poly.pdbx_seq_one_letter_code
_entity_poly.pdbx_strand_id
1 'polypeptide(L)'
;MDFKVLGANLGLEESEFIELVELFLSTVKLDLEKLTTAYQSGDFEAVAESAHSLKGSSGNLGFTELSVLSKNAEDKGRENDLSGFAEIIDSMSQQIGKIKECLEQSI
;
A
#
# COMPACT_ATOMS: atom_id res chain seq x y z
N MET A 1 6.42 0.18 13.93
CA MET A 1 4.97 0.19 13.66
C MET A 1 4.32 -0.45 14.87
N ASP A 2 3.24 0.14 15.39
CA ASP A 2 2.59 -0.33 16.63
C ASP A 2 1.11 -0.58 16.32
N PHE A 3 0.73 -1.85 16.24
CA PHE A 3 -0.62 -2.27 15.83
C PHE A 3 -1.67 -1.94 16.89
N LYS A 4 -1.29 -1.91 18.17
CA LYS A 4 -2.17 -1.47 19.24
C LYS A 4 -2.53 0.00 19.10
N VAL A 5 -1.55 0.86 18.82
CA VAL A 5 -1.80 2.30 18.61
C VAL A 5 -2.61 2.53 17.33
N LEU A 6 -2.29 1.83 16.25
CA LEU A 6 -3.02 1.95 14.98
C LEU A 6 -4.47 1.47 15.11
N GLY A 7 -4.71 0.33 15.77
CA GLY A 7 -6.04 -0.16 16.08
C GLY A 7 -6.84 0.82 16.94
N ALA A 8 -6.24 1.35 18.01
CA ALA A 8 -6.89 2.31 18.89
C ALA A 8 -7.31 3.61 18.16
N ASN A 9 -6.52 4.09 17.20
CA ASN A 9 -6.88 5.25 16.36
C ASN A 9 -8.13 5.00 15.50
N LEU A 10 -8.45 3.74 15.22
CA LEU A 10 -9.63 3.30 14.49
C LEU A 10 -10.77 2.85 15.43
N GLY A 11 -10.56 2.92 16.75
CA GLY A 11 -11.51 2.45 17.75
C GLY A 11 -11.61 0.92 17.82
N LEU A 12 -10.55 0.21 17.45
CA LEU A 12 -10.45 -1.25 17.41
C LEU A 12 -9.50 -1.76 18.50
N GLU A 13 -9.78 -2.97 18.99
CA GLU A 13 -8.80 -3.72 19.78
C GLU A 13 -7.65 -4.23 18.90
N GLU A 14 -6.50 -4.49 19.51
CA GLU A 14 -5.29 -4.93 18.78
C GLU A 14 -5.52 -6.20 17.95
N SER A 15 -6.28 -7.17 18.48
CA SER A 15 -6.63 -8.40 17.76
C SER A 15 -7.52 -8.17 16.54
N GLU A 16 -8.50 -7.26 16.64
CA GLU A 16 -9.38 -6.91 15.51
C GLU A 16 -8.59 -6.18 14.42
N PHE A 17 -7.66 -5.31 14.82
CA PHE A 17 -6.78 -4.64 13.88
C PHE A 17 -5.87 -5.65 13.16
N ILE A 18 -5.30 -6.62 13.87
CA ILE A 18 -4.48 -7.69 13.28
C ILE A 18 -5.23 -8.44 12.17
N GLU A 19 -6.51 -8.80 12.38
CA GLU A 19 -7.34 -9.45 11.36
C GLU A 19 -7.51 -8.57 10.11
N LEU A 20 -7.66 -7.24 10.27
CA LEU A 20 -7.72 -6.31 9.15
C LEU A 20 -6.38 -6.21 8.42
N VAL A 21 -5.26 -6.27 9.14
CA VAL A 21 -3.92 -6.27 8.53
C VAL A 21 -3.68 -7.56 7.72
N GLU A 22 -4.12 -8.71 8.21
CA GLU A 22 -4.07 -9.98 7.45
C GLU A 22 -4.84 -9.89 6.14
N LEU A 23 -6.09 -9.37 6.20
CA LEU A 23 -6.90 -9.15 5.01
C LEU A 23 -6.24 -8.15 4.05
N PHE A 24 -5.70 -7.06 4.57
CA PHE A 24 -4.95 -6.09 3.78
C PHE A 24 -3.75 -6.73 3.07
N LEU A 25 -2.92 -7.50 3.77
CA LEU A 25 -1.75 -8.16 3.17
C LEU A 25 -2.15 -9.19 2.09
N SER A 26 -3.31 -9.83 2.24
CA SER A 26 -3.83 -10.78 1.23
C SER A 26 -4.23 -10.08 -0.08
N THR A 27 -4.61 -8.80 -0.02
CA THR A 27 -5.11 -8.03 -1.18
C THR A 27 -4.04 -7.11 -1.78
N VAL A 28 -3.23 -6.45 -0.94
CA VAL A 28 -2.22 -5.46 -1.35
C VAL A 28 -1.18 -6.05 -2.31
N LYS A 29 -0.86 -7.35 -2.18
CA LYS A 29 0.05 -8.04 -3.09
C LYS A 29 -0.48 -8.07 -4.52
N LEU A 30 -1.76 -8.42 -4.69
CA LEU A 30 -2.41 -8.46 -6.01
C LEU A 30 -2.50 -7.05 -6.60
N ASP A 31 -2.76 -6.04 -5.77
CA ASP A 31 -2.85 -4.66 -6.23
C ASP A 31 -1.47 -4.10 -6.65
N LEU A 32 -0.40 -4.47 -5.95
CA LEU A 32 0.96 -4.12 -6.36
C LEU A 32 1.36 -4.82 -7.68
N GLU A 33 0.96 -6.07 -7.88
CA GLU A 33 1.16 -6.80 -9.14
C GLU A 33 0.42 -6.12 -10.30
N LYS A 34 -0.83 -5.67 -10.09
CA LYS A 34 -1.59 -4.89 -11.10
C LYS A 34 -0.90 -3.57 -11.41
N LEU A 35 -0.47 -2.83 -10.39
CA LEU A 35 0.26 -1.58 -10.56
C LEU A 35 1.55 -1.77 -11.38
N THR A 36 2.29 -2.84 -11.07
CA THR A 36 3.52 -3.20 -11.79
C THR A 36 3.23 -3.54 -13.25
N THR A 37 2.14 -4.27 -13.50
CA THR A 37 1.71 -4.64 -14.86
C THR A 37 1.33 -3.39 -15.66
N ALA A 38 0.53 -2.48 -15.08
CA ALA A 38 0.13 -1.23 -15.71
C ALA A 38 1.35 -0.34 -16.05
N TYR A 39 2.33 -0.27 -15.14
CA TYR A 39 3.60 0.39 -15.40
C TYR A 39 4.35 -0.23 -16.58
N GLN A 40 4.47 -1.56 -16.62
CA GLN A 40 5.17 -2.28 -17.69
C GLN A 40 4.49 -2.14 -19.06
N SER A 41 3.17 -1.97 -19.09
CA SER A 41 2.42 -1.72 -20.33
C SER A 41 2.40 -0.24 -20.74
N GLY A 42 2.96 0.67 -19.93
CA GLY A 42 2.89 2.11 -20.17
C GLY A 42 1.47 2.69 -20.07
N ASP A 43 0.60 2.03 -19.31
CA ASP A 43 -0.80 2.43 -19.14
C ASP A 43 -0.92 3.38 -17.95
N PHE A 44 -0.84 4.68 -18.25
CA PHE A 44 -0.87 5.75 -17.25
C PHE A 44 -2.19 5.80 -16.46
N GLU A 45 -3.32 5.52 -17.12
CA GLU A 45 -4.65 5.53 -16.49
C GLU A 45 -4.76 4.35 -15.51
N ALA A 46 -4.39 3.15 -15.95
CA ALA A 46 -4.38 1.97 -15.08
C ALA A 46 -3.40 2.10 -13.91
N VAL A 47 -2.27 2.79 -14.10
CA VAL A 47 -1.34 3.14 -13.00
C VAL A 47 -2.05 4.04 -11.99
N ALA A 48 -2.70 5.12 -12.45
CA ALA A 48 -3.37 6.06 -11.57
C ALA A 48 -4.50 5.39 -10.76
N GLU A 49 -5.32 4.57 -11.40
CA GLU A 49 -6.43 3.85 -10.74
C GLU A 49 -5.94 2.80 -9.72
N SER A 50 -4.91 2.03 -10.08
CA SER A 50 -4.33 1.02 -9.20
C SER A 50 -3.68 1.67 -7.97
N ALA A 51 -2.92 2.74 -8.20
CA ALA A 51 -2.28 3.50 -7.14
C ALA A 51 -3.29 4.21 -6.23
N HIS A 52 -4.39 4.73 -6.79
CA HIS A 52 -5.49 5.33 -6.00
C HIS A 52 -6.09 4.33 -5.02
N SER A 53 -6.34 3.11 -5.48
CA SER A 53 -6.90 2.03 -4.66
C SER A 53 -5.96 1.66 -3.51
N LEU A 54 -4.66 1.48 -3.81
CA LEU A 54 -3.61 1.21 -2.82
C LEU A 54 -3.48 2.34 -1.79
N LYS A 55 -3.57 3.59 -2.22
CA LYS A 55 -3.53 4.77 -1.33
C LYS A 55 -4.68 4.73 -0.32
N GLY A 56 -5.89 4.40 -0.78
CA GLY A 56 -7.07 4.32 0.08
C GLY A 56 -6.98 3.18 1.09
N SER A 57 -6.67 1.97 0.63
CA SER A 57 -6.58 0.79 1.52
C SER A 57 -5.49 0.94 2.57
N SER A 58 -4.31 1.42 2.20
CA SER A 58 -3.21 1.69 3.14
C SER A 58 -3.52 2.86 4.08
N GLY A 59 -4.14 3.93 3.58
CA GLY A 59 -4.53 5.10 4.37
C GLY A 59 -5.57 4.78 5.45
N ASN A 60 -6.56 3.94 5.11
CA ASN A 60 -7.62 3.53 6.04
C ASN A 60 -7.09 2.77 7.26
N LEU A 61 -5.96 2.08 7.13
CA LEU A 61 -5.30 1.35 8.22
C LEU A 61 -4.19 2.14 8.91
N GLY A 62 -3.98 3.41 8.52
CA GLY A 62 -2.94 4.25 9.08
C GLY A 62 -1.52 3.92 8.59
N PHE A 63 -1.37 3.10 7.53
CA PHE A 63 -0.08 2.82 6.87
C PHE A 63 0.37 4.00 6.02
N THR A 64 0.66 5.11 6.70
CA THR A 64 0.88 6.44 6.12
C THR A 64 2.00 6.45 5.07
N GLU A 65 3.11 5.76 5.33
CA GLU A 65 4.23 5.72 4.38
C GLU A 65 3.85 5.04 3.06
N LEU A 66 3.15 3.92 3.11
CA LEU A 66 2.63 3.23 1.92
C LEU A 66 1.56 4.07 1.20
N SER A 67 0.72 4.77 1.95
CA SER A 67 -0.29 5.69 1.37
C SER A 67 0.37 6.86 0.63
N VAL A 68 1.45 7.44 1.17
CA VAL A 68 2.23 8.50 0.52
C VAL A 68 2.91 8.00 -0.75
N LEU A 69 3.53 6.82 -0.72
CA LEU A 69 4.13 6.22 -1.92
C LEU A 69 3.07 5.94 -3.00
N SER A 70 1.91 5.42 -2.60
CA SER A 70 0.78 5.19 -3.51
C SER A 70 0.25 6.49 -4.11
N LYS A 71 0.20 7.58 -3.33
CA LYS A 71 -0.15 8.90 -3.86
C LYS A 71 0.87 9.37 -4.91
N ASN A 72 2.17 9.20 -4.66
CA ASN A 72 3.20 9.56 -5.64
C ASN A 72 3.05 8.76 -6.94
N ALA A 73 2.77 7.45 -6.84
CA ALA A 73 2.47 6.62 -8.01
C ALA A 73 1.20 7.09 -8.76
N GLU A 74 0.15 7.48 -8.03
CA GLU A 74 -1.09 8.02 -8.61
C GLU A 74 -0.83 9.32 -9.36
N ASP A 75 -0.06 10.24 -8.76
CA ASP A 75 0.29 11.53 -9.37
C ASP A 75 1.12 11.31 -10.65
N LYS A 76 2.11 10.40 -10.62
CA LYS A 76 2.92 10.01 -11.79
C LYS A 76 2.07 9.47 -12.95
N GLY A 77 1.08 8.62 -12.64
CA GLY A 77 0.10 8.16 -13.64
C GLY A 77 -0.71 9.32 -14.23
N ARG A 78 -1.25 10.20 -13.38
CA ARG A 78 -2.06 11.36 -13.83
C ARG A 78 -1.27 12.38 -14.67
N GLU A 79 0.02 12.54 -14.37
CA GLU A 79 0.92 13.44 -15.09
C GLU A 79 1.45 12.84 -16.40
N ASN A 80 1.13 11.56 -16.69
CA ASN A 80 1.69 10.79 -17.79
C ASN A 80 3.23 10.75 -17.77
N ASP A 81 3.82 10.69 -16.57
CA ASP A 81 5.27 10.60 -16.37
C ASP A 81 5.58 9.41 -15.46
N LEU A 82 6.14 8.34 -16.02
CA LEU A 82 6.57 7.16 -15.26
C LEU A 82 8.08 7.15 -14.99
N SER A 83 8.74 8.31 -15.10
CA SER A 83 10.15 8.42 -14.70
C SER A 83 10.32 8.12 -13.20
N GLY A 84 11.29 7.27 -12.88
CA GLY A 84 11.57 6.83 -11.51
C GLY A 84 10.54 5.87 -10.91
N PHE A 85 9.56 5.40 -11.69
CA PHE A 85 8.46 4.59 -11.13
C PHE A 85 8.92 3.23 -10.57
N ALA A 86 10.00 2.65 -11.10
CA ALA A 86 10.60 1.43 -10.55
C ALA A 86 11.03 1.61 -9.08
N GLU A 87 11.62 2.75 -8.72
CA GLU A 87 12.03 3.04 -7.35
C GLU A 87 10.82 3.20 -6.42
N ILE A 88 9.70 3.71 -6.96
CA ILE A 88 8.43 3.80 -6.23
C ILE A 88 7.88 2.40 -5.93
N ILE A 89 7.83 1.51 -6.93
CA ILE A 89 7.38 0.11 -6.74
C ILE A 89 8.27 -0.63 -5.73
N ASP A 90 9.59 -0.46 -5.82
CA ASP A 90 10.53 -1.07 -4.88
C ASP A 90 10.31 -0.56 -3.45
N SER A 91 10.11 0.75 -3.28
CA SER A 91 9.80 1.36 -1.99
C SER A 91 8.47 0.85 -1.42
N MET A 92 7.44 0.72 -2.26
CA MET A 92 6.14 0.15 -1.86
C MET A 92 6.29 -1.30 -1.40
N SER A 93 7.06 -2.10 -2.16
CA SER A 93 7.35 -3.50 -1.83
C SER A 93 8.05 -3.63 -0.47
N GLN A 94 9.04 -2.77 -0.20
CA GLN A 94 9.73 -2.72 1.10
C GLN A 94 8.79 -2.37 2.25
N GLN A 95 7.88 -1.41 2.04
CA GLN A 95 6.90 -1.04 3.06
C GLN A 95 5.90 -2.15 3.36
N ILE A 96 5.40 -2.85 2.33
CA ILE A 96 4.56 -4.02 2.50
C ILE A 96 5.32 -5.13 3.26
N GLY A 97 6.60 -5.33 2.96
CA GLY A 97 7.48 -6.24 3.70
C GLY A 97 7.56 -5.91 5.19
N LYS A 98 7.77 -4.64 5.55
CA LYS A 98 7.80 -4.19 6.95
C LYS A 98 6.47 -4.40 7.68
N ILE A 99 5.33 -4.18 7.00
CA ILE A 99 4.01 -4.45 7.57
C ILE A 99 3.86 -5.94 7.88
N LYS A 100 4.27 -6.81 6.93
CA LYS A 100 4.24 -8.27 7.11
C LYS A 100 5.13 -8.74 8.26
N GLU A 101 6.36 -8.25 8.36
CA GLU A 101 7.27 -8.57 9.46
C GLU A 101 6.69 -8.12 10.82
N CYS A 102 6.05 -6.96 10.87
CA CYS A 102 5.39 -6.47 12.07
C CYS A 102 4.22 -7.37 12.50
N LEU A 103 3.43 -7.85 11.53
CA LEU A 103 2.36 -8.80 11.77
C LEU A 103 2.89 -10.12 12.35
N GLU A 104 3.95 -10.68 11.76
CA GLU A 104 4.55 -11.94 12.24
C GLU A 104 5.11 -11.83 13.67
N GLN A 105 5.45 -10.62 14.14
CA GLN A 105 5.91 -10.36 15.50
C GLN A 105 4.76 -10.11 16.51
N SER A 106 3.54 -9.91 16.02
CA SER A 106 2.35 -9.59 16.82
C SER A 106 1.44 -10.80 17.07
N ILE A 107 1.83 -11.98 16.55
CA ILE A 107 1.16 -13.28 16.69
C ILE A 107 2.00 -14.17 17.63
#